data_AF-A0A938V4I8-F1
#
_entry.id   AF-A0A938V4I8-F1
#
_cell.length_a   1.000
_cell.length_b   1.000
_cell.length_c   1.000
_cell.angle_alpha   90.00
_cell.angle_beta   90.00
_cell.angle_gamma   90.00
#
_symmetry.space_group_name_H-M   'P 1'
#
loop_
_entity.id
_entity.type
_entity.pdbx_description
1 polymer ?
#
loop_
_entity_poly.entity_id
_entity_poly.type
_entity_poly.pdbx_seq_one_letter_code
_entity_poly.pdbx_strand_id
1 'polypeptide(L)'
;MSNKAECRNVREMLERFLDGELSPQEHDRVRGELARCQECRQQFDRLQKLRALIREVYLEEVRRVSLDAVLPGVMERIRAERPGWWQRVMAWLERYQLGLVSPAAPLGVAAALAAAVIAGTLIYATSGTPEGPGVGKGSVEMASE
;
A
#
# COMPACT_ATOMS: atom_id res chain seq x y z
N MET A 1 18.11 -37.57 -17.64
CA MET A 1 19.30 -36.98 -18.28
C MET A 1 19.02 -35.50 -18.49
N SER A 2 19.73 -34.60 -17.79
CA SER A 2 19.53 -33.15 -17.94
C SER A 2 20.15 -32.62 -19.22
N ASN A 3 19.48 -31.68 -19.86
CA ASN A 3 19.95 -31.00 -21.07
C ASN A 3 20.86 -29.83 -20.68
N LYS A 4 22.06 -29.73 -21.26
CA LYS A 4 23.00 -28.63 -20.98
C LYS A 4 22.42 -27.23 -21.20
N ALA A 5 21.54 -27.06 -22.19
CA ALA A 5 20.88 -25.77 -22.43
C ALA A 5 19.91 -25.42 -21.29
N GLU A 6 19.19 -26.40 -20.78
CA GLU A 6 18.30 -26.24 -19.63
C GLU A 6 19.07 -25.90 -18.36
N CYS A 7 20.19 -26.58 -18.12
CA CYS A 7 21.08 -26.27 -17.00
C CYS A 7 21.55 -24.81 -17.07
N ARG A 8 21.96 -24.30 -18.23
CA ARG A 8 22.39 -22.90 -18.37
C ARG A 8 21.27 -21.91 -18.06
N ASN A 9 20.09 -22.10 -18.66
CA ASN A 9 18.94 -21.24 -18.39
C ASN A 9 18.58 -21.23 -16.90
N VAL A 10 18.53 -22.41 -16.26
CA VAL A 10 18.20 -22.50 -14.84
C VAL A 10 19.25 -21.81 -13.97
N ARG A 11 20.54 -21.93 -14.30
CA ARG A 11 21.62 -21.25 -13.57
C ARG A 11 21.45 -19.73 -13.57
N GLU A 12 21.08 -19.14 -14.70
CA GLU A 12 20.79 -17.70 -14.81
C GLU A 12 19.55 -17.28 -14.01
N MET A 13 18.63 -18.21 -13.74
CA MET A 13 17.40 -17.95 -12.99
C MET A 13 17.55 -18.19 -11.47
N LEU A 14 18.64 -18.78 -10.97
CA LEU A 14 18.75 -19.21 -9.57
C LEU A 14 18.70 -18.05 -8.56
N GLU A 15 19.30 -16.90 -8.89
CA GLU A 15 19.29 -15.71 -8.02
C GLU A 15 17.88 -15.14 -7.89
N ARG A 16 17.22 -14.88 -9.04
CA ARG A 16 15.81 -14.47 -9.09
C ARG A 16 14.86 -15.47 -8.42
N PHE A 17 15.15 -16.76 -8.52
CA PHE A 17 14.42 -17.81 -7.81
C PHE A 17 14.56 -17.69 -6.29
N LEU A 18 15.76 -17.40 -5.78
CA LEU A 18 15.99 -17.17 -4.36
C LEU A 18 15.30 -15.92 -3.83
N ASP A 19 15.15 -14.90 -4.68
CA ASP A 19 14.50 -13.64 -4.33
C ASP A 19 12.97 -13.67 -4.53
N GLY A 20 12.43 -14.74 -5.13
CA GLY A 20 11.00 -14.92 -5.36
C GLY A 20 10.45 -14.11 -6.54
N GLU A 21 11.32 -13.73 -7.48
CA GLU A 21 11.00 -12.84 -8.62
C GLU A 21 10.61 -13.59 -9.90
N LEU A 22 10.52 -14.91 -9.84
CA LEU A 22 10.12 -15.74 -10.98
C LEU A 22 8.61 -15.86 -11.09
N SER A 23 8.11 -15.92 -12.32
CA SER A 23 6.73 -16.31 -12.59
C SER A 23 6.47 -17.76 -12.15
N PRO A 24 5.21 -18.17 -11.94
CA PRO A 24 4.89 -19.54 -11.52
C PRO A 24 5.47 -20.62 -12.45
N GLN A 25 5.42 -20.40 -13.76
CA GLN A 25 5.96 -21.34 -14.75
C GLN A 25 7.49 -21.45 -14.67
N GLU A 26 8.20 -20.34 -14.53
CA GLU A 26 9.65 -20.34 -14.35
C GLU A 26 10.05 -21.01 -13.02
N HIS A 27 9.27 -20.78 -11.97
CA HIS A 27 9.48 -21.38 -10.66
C HIS A 27 9.37 -22.92 -10.70
N ASP A 28 8.36 -23.45 -11.39
CA ASP A 28 8.21 -24.91 -11.58
C ASP A 28 9.31 -25.48 -12.46
N ARG A 29 9.76 -24.74 -13.48
CA ARG A 29 10.87 -25.13 -14.34
C ARG A 29 12.18 -25.28 -13.55
N VAL A 30 12.52 -24.28 -12.73
CA VAL A 30 13.69 -24.33 -11.84
C VAL A 30 13.57 -25.50 -10.86
N ARG A 31 12.41 -25.68 -10.20
CA ARG A 31 12.19 -26.81 -9.28
C ARG A 31 12.37 -28.16 -9.96
N GLY A 32 11.83 -28.32 -11.17
CA GLY A 32 11.97 -29.54 -11.96
C GLY A 32 13.43 -29.84 -12.30
N GLU A 33 14.21 -28.83 -12.70
CA GLU A 33 15.64 -29.00 -12.98
C GLU A 33 16.44 -29.33 -11.72
N LEU A 34 16.17 -28.65 -10.61
CA LEU A 34 16.79 -28.95 -9.32
C LEU A 34 16.45 -30.37 -8.83
N ALA A 35 15.29 -30.94 -9.17
CA ALA A 35 14.97 -32.32 -8.81
C ALA A 35 15.81 -33.36 -9.59
N ARG A 36 16.25 -33.03 -10.80
CA ARG A 36 16.91 -34.01 -11.71
C ARG A 36 18.40 -33.76 -11.98
N CYS A 37 18.92 -32.56 -11.71
CA CYS A 37 20.29 -32.17 -12.04
C CYS A 37 21.13 -31.91 -10.78
N GLN A 38 22.13 -32.76 -10.53
CA GLN A 38 23.03 -32.60 -9.37
C GLN A 38 23.88 -31.32 -9.46
N GLU A 39 24.34 -30.94 -10.65
CA GLU A 39 25.16 -29.74 -10.81
C GLU A 39 24.36 -28.46 -10.50
N CYS A 40 23.11 -28.37 -10.95
CA CYS A 40 22.23 -27.23 -10.64
C CYS A 40 21.93 -27.17 -9.14
N ARG A 41 21.69 -28.31 -8.47
CA ARG A 41 21.56 -28.37 -7.00
C ARG A 41 22.80 -27.84 -6.29
N GLN A 42 24.00 -28.28 -6.68
CA GLN A 42 25.24 -27.81 -6.07
C GLN A 42 25.49 -26.32 -6.26
N GLN A 43 25.04 -25.72 -7.37
CA GLN A 43 25.12 -24.28 -7.56
C GLN A 43 24.10 -23.54 -6.70
N PHE A 44 22.86 -24.03 -6.65
CA PHE A 44 21.82 -23.49 -5.78
C PHE A 44 22.24 -23.53 -4.30
N ASP A 45 22.81 -24.63 -3.83
CA ASP A 45 23.33 -24.76 -2.45
C ASP A 45 24.46 -23.79 -2.16
N ARG A 46 25.33 -23.50 -3.15
CA ARG A 46 26.39 -22.49 -3.01
C ARG A 46 25.82 -21.09 -2.82
N LEU A 47 24.81 -20.71 -3.62
CA LEU A 47 24.13 -19.42 -3.48
C LEU A 47 23.39 -19.31 -2.14
N GLN A 48 22.71 -20.38 -1.71
CA GLN A 48 22.05 -20.40 -0.39
C GLN A 48 23.05 -20.23 0.76
N LYS A 49 24.21 -20.91 0.70
CA LYS A 49 25.28 -20.75 1.70
C LYS A 49 25.83 -19.34 1.73
N LEU A 50 26.09 -18.74 0.56
CA LEU A 50 26.55 -17.36 0.47
C LEU A 50 25.55 -16.39 1.11
N ARG A 51 24.25 -16.54 0.80
CA ARG A 51 23.18 -15.73 1.40
C ARG A 51 23.10 -15.92 2.91
N ALA A 52 23.28 -17.14 3.41
CA ALA A 52 23.29 -17.42 4.84
C ALA A 52 24.47 -16.72 5.55
N LEU A 53 25.67 -16.78 4.97
CA LEU A 53 26.86 -16.11 5.50
C LEU A 53 26.70 -14.58 5.52
N ILE A 54 26.19 -13.99 4.44
CA ILE A 54 25.90 -12.55 4.39
C ILE A 54 24.88 -12.20 5.48
N ARG A 55 23.80 -12.98 5.58
CA ARG A 55 22.77 -12.75 6.60
C ARG A 55 23.32 -12.82 8.01
N GLU A 56 24.17 -13.79 8.30
CA GLU A 56 24.81 -13.95 9.61
C GLU A 56 25.64 -12.72 9.98
N VAL A 57 26.47 -12.22 9.06
CA VAL A 57 27.28 -11.01 9.26
C VAL A 57 26.40 -9.77 9.47
N TYR A 58 25.35 -9.59 8.67
CA TYR A 58 24.49 -8.40 8.76
C TYR A 58 23.52 -8.43 9.94
N LEU A 59 23.11 -9.60 10.44
CA LEU A 59 22.15 -9.67 11.55
C LEU A 59 22.71 -9.09 12.84
N GLU A 60 24.01 -9.24 13.09
CA GLU A 60 24.68 -8.61 14.23
C GLU A 60 24.66 -7.08 14.11
N GLU A 61 24.88 -6.58 12.90
CA GLU A 61 24.97 -5.14 12.63
C GLU A 61 23.59 -4.48 12.62
N VAL A 62 22.58 -5.15 12.05
CA VAL A 62 21.19 -4.68 12.06
C VAL A 62 20.65 -4.61 13.49
N ARG A 63 21.03 -5.55 14.38
CA ARG A 63 20.61 -5.52 15.79
C ARG A 63 21.11 -4.28 16.54
N ARG A 64 22.22 -3.66 16.09
CA ARG A 64 22.74 -2.41 16.67
C ARG A 64 21.96 -1.18 16.23
N VAL A 65 21.22 -1.26 15.13
CA VAL A 65 20.43 -0.14 14.60
C VAL A 65 19.02 -0.21 15.18
N SER A 66 18.63 0.81 15.95
CA SER A 66 17.25 0.92 16.42
C SER A 66 16.33 1.39 15.29
N LEU A 67 15.36 0.55 14.94
CA LEU A 67 14.31 0.91 13.99
C LEU A 67 13.42 2.04 14.52
N ASP A 68 13.33 2.21 15.83
CA ASP A 68 12.57 3.28 16.50
C ASP A 68 13.08 4.68 16.13
N ALA A 69 14.38 4.82 15.83
CA ALA A 69 14.94 6.09 15.38
C ALA A 69 14.62 6.41 13.89
N VAL A 70 14.36 5.38 13.07
CA VAL A 70 14.18 5.52 11.61
C VAL A 70 12.71 5.53 11.21
N LEU A 71 11.88 4.69 11.83
CA LEU A 71 10.46 4.54 11.49
C LEU A 71 9.67 5.87 11.50
N PRO A 72 9.85 6.79 12.48
CA PRO A 72 9.11 8.04 12.51
C PRO A 72 9.30 8.88 11.24
N GLY A 73 10.54 8.99 10.74
CA GLY A 73 10.85 9.76 9.54
C GLY A 73 10.26 9.13 8.27
N VAL A 74 10.29 7.80 8.17
CA VAL A 74 9.65 7.07 7.06
C VAL A 74 8.13 7.25 7.09
N MET A 75 7.52 7.12 8.28
CA MET A 75 6.08 7.28 8.44
C MET A 75 5.61 8.70 8.14
N GLU A 76 6.39 9.70 8.53
CA GLU A 76 6.09 11.09 8.21
C GLU A 76 6.12 11.34 6.70
N ARG A 77 7.12 10.79 6.02
CA ARG A 77 7.22 10.90 4.55
C ARG A 77 6.09 10.17 3.83
N ILE A 78 5.72 8.97 4.28
CA ILE A 78 4.55 8.24 3.76
C ILE A 78 3.27 9.07 3.97
N ARG A 79 3.11 9.73 5.13
CA ARG A 79 1.95 10.60 5.41
C ARG A 79 1.95 11.84 4.53
N ALA A 80 3.08 12.50 4.35
CA ALA A 80 3.23 13.67 3.50
C ALA A 80 2.93 13.36 2.03
N GLU A 81 3.27 12.16 1.57
CA GLU A 81 2.99 11.67 0.21
C GLU A 81 1.59 11.02 0.08
N ARG A 82 0.79 10.91 1.16
CA ARG A 82 -0.58 10.38 1.03
C ARG A 82 -1.42 11.39 0.26
N PRO A 83 -2.00 10.99 -0.89
CA PRO A 83 -2.87 11.88 -1.62
C PRO A 83 -4.06 12.23 -0.74
N GLY A 84 -4.36 13.53 -0.66
CA GLY A 84 -5.53 14.03 0.03
C GLY A 84 -6.78 13.35 -0.49
N TRP A 85 -7.81 13.21 0.35
CA TRP A 85 -9.02 12.52 -0.07
C TRP A 85 -9.64 13.13 -1.34
N TRP A 86 -9.51 14.45 -1.53
CA TRP A 86 -9.87 15.15 -2.76
C TRP A 86 -9.03 14.74 -3.97
N GLN A 87 -7.72 14.52 -3.82
CA GLN A 87 -6.87 14.00 -4.91
C GLN A 87 -7.26 12.56 -5.28
N ARG A 88 -7.71 11.75 -4.31
CA ARG A 88 -8.25 10.40 -4.57
C ARG A 88 -9.59 10.46 -5.31
N VAL A 89 -10.48 11.37 -4.91
CA VAL A 89 -11.77 11.60 -5.58
C VAL A 89 -11.55 12.14 -6.99
N MET A 90 -10.66 13.12 -7.17
CA MET A 90 -10.33 13.67 -8.49
C MET A 90 -9.66 12.64 -9.39
N ALA A 91 -8.75 11.81 -8.88
CA ALA A 91 -8.16 10.71 -9.66
C ALA A 91 -9.21 9.65 -10.08
N TRP A 92 -10.19 9.36 -9.22
CA TRP A 92 -11.33 8.52 -9.59
C TRP A 92 -12.20 9.19 -10.65
N LEU A 93 -12.45 10.51 -10.53
CA LEU A 93 -13.25 11.29 -11.46
C LEU A 93 -12.59 11.41 -12.84
N GLU A 94 -11.28 11.72 -12.90
CA GLU A 94 -10.48 11.75 -14.12
C GLU A 94 -10.46 10.39 -14.82
N ARG A 95 -10.36 9.30 -14.05
CA ARG A 95 -10.46 7.94 -14.58
C ARG A 95 -11.86 7.63 -15.14
N TYR A 96 -12.89 8.33 -14.68
CA TYR A 96 -14.26 8.24 -15.20
C TYR A 96 -14.49 9.12 -16.45
N GLN A 97 -13.67 10.13 -16.71
CA GLN A 97 -13.83 11.06 -17.84
C GLN A 97 -13.42 10.49 -19.21
N LEU A 98 -12.63 9.40 -19.26
CA LEU A 98 -12.42 8.63 -20.50
C LEU A 98 -13.54 7.60 -20.78
N GLY A 99 -14.55 7.50 -19.90
CA GLY A 99 -15.73 6.65 -20.06
C GLY A 99 -16.94 7.35 -20.70
N LEU A 100 -16.83 8.61 -21.12
CA LEU A 100 -17.93 9.36 -21.75
C LEU A 100 -18.32 8.88 -23.17
N VAL A 101 -17.67 7.82 -23.66
CA VAL A 101 -18.03 7.10 -24.89
C VAL A 101 -18.81 5.80 -24.62
N SER A 102 -19.10 5.45 -23.36
CA SER A 102 -19.93 4.28 -23.04
C SER A 102 -21.36 4.67 -22.62
N PRO A 103 -22.42 4.09 -23.23
CA PRO A 103 -23.81 4.50 -23.04
C PRO A 103 -24.42 4.23 -21.65
N ALA A 104 -23.66 3.65 -20.70
CA ALA A 104 -24.13 3.33 -19.34
C ALA A 104 -23.79 4.41 -18.29
N ALA A 105 -23.16 5.52 -18.68
CA ALA A 105 -22.71 6.60 -17.79
C ALA A 105 -23.80 7.30 -16.92
N PRO A 106 -25.07 7.48 -17.32
CA PRO A 106 -25.99 8.32 -16.55
C PRO A 106 -26.42 7.72 -15.19
N LEU A 107 -26.30 6.41 -14.99
CA LEU A 107 -26.67 5.77 -13.72
C LEU A 107 -25.64 6.01 -12.59
N GLY A 108 -24.36 6.19 -12.93
CA GLY A 108 -23.29 6.37 -11.93
C GLY A 108 -23.34 7.74 -11.24
N VAL A 109 -23.70 8.79 -11.98
CA VAL A 109 -23.74 10.17 -11.45
C VAL A 109 -24.90 10.37 -10.48
N ALA A 110 -26.09 9.83 -10.79
CA ALA A 110 -27.26 9.92 -9.92
C ALA A 110 -27.04 9.19 -8.58
N ALA A 111 -26.41 8.02 -8.60
CA ALA A 111 -26.07 7.26 -7.39
C ALA A 111 -25.06 8.00 -6.49
N ALA A 112 -24.06 8.67 -7.09
CA ALA A 112 -23.06 9.43 -6.35
C ALA A 112 -23.64 10.66 -5.65
N LEU A 113 -24.54 11.40 -6.30
CA LEU A 113 -25.25 12.54 -5.69
C LEU A 113 -26.16 12.09 -4.55
N ALA A 114 -26.88 10.98 -4.70
CA ALA A 114 -27.70 10.41 -3.64
C ALA A 114 -26.84 10.01 -2.42
N ALA A 115 -25.69 9.37 -2.64
CA ALA A 115 -24.76 9.00 -1.56
C ALA A 115 -24.19 10.24 -0.83
N ALA A 116 -23.88 11.32 -1.55
CA ALA A 116 -23.38 12.57 -0.95
C ALA A 116 -24.43 13.26 -0.08
N VAL A 117 -25.70 13.27 -0.51
CA VAL A 117 -26.82 13.79 0.29
C VAL A 117 -27.02 12.96 1.55
N ILE A 118 -27.00 11.63 1.45
CA ILE A 118 -27.13 10.73 2.60
C ILE A 118 -25.97 10.90 3.58
N ALA A 119 -24.74 11.03 3.08
CA ALA A 119 -23.57 11.29 3.93
C ALA A 119 -23.68 12.65 4.64
N GLY A 120 -24.11 13.70 3.92
CA GLY A 120 -24.31 15.04 4.49
C GLY A 120 -25.41 15.08 5.54
N THR A 121 -26.54 14.39 5.33
CA THR A 121 -27.63 14.31 6.31
C THR A 121 -27.24 13.49 7.53
N LEU A 122 -26.49 12.40 7.36
CA LEU A 122 -25.95 11.62 8.48
C LEU A 122 -24.95 12.44 9.31
N ILE A 123 -24.04 13.18 8.67
CA ILE A 123 -23.09 14.05 9.36
C ILE A 123 -23.85 15.13 10.15
N TYR A 124 -24.82 15.80 9.51
CA TYR A 124 -25.65 16.82 10.16
C TYR A 124 -26.44 16.28 11.36
N ALA A 125 -27.00 15.07 11.24
CA ALA A 125 -27.73 14.42 12.32
C ALA A 125 -26.83 14.00 13.50
N THR A 126 -25.55 13.70 13.24
CA THR A 126 -24.57 13.36 14.29
C THR A 126 -23.89 14.58 14.91
N SER A 127 -23.87 15.72 14.21
CA SER A 127 -23.45 17.01 14.76
C SER A 127 -24.62 17.66 15.51
N GLY A 128 -24.89 17.17 16.71
CA GLY A 128 -25.90 17.75 17.60
C GLY A 128 -25.76 19.27 17.73
N THR A 129 -26.92 19.94 17.73
CA THR A 129 -27.10 21.39 17.89
C THR A 129 -26.30 21.95 19.07
N PRO A 130 -25.45 22.99 18.90
CA PRO A 130 -24.89 23.72 20.03
C PRO A 130 -26.00 24.49 20.74
N GLU A 131 -26.14 24.27 22.05
CA GLU A 131 -27.02 25.04 22.93
C GLU A 131 -26.70 26.54 22.79
N GLY A 132 -27.72 27.34 22.42
CA GLY A 132 -27.58 28.78 22.27
C GLY A 132 -27.25 29.48 23.60
N PRO A 133 -26.46 30.56 23.58
CA PRO A 133 -25.99 31.22 24.79
C PRO A 133 -27.14 31.92 25.53
N GLY A 134 -27.21 31.69 26.84
CA GLY A 134 -28.18 32.27 27.75
C GLY A 134 -28.18 33.81 27.72
N VAL A 135 -29.35 34.37 27.44
CA VAL A 135 -29.63 35.80 27.59
C VAL A 135 -29.62 36.13 29.09
N GLY A 136 -28.49 36.67 29.55
CA GLY A 136 -28.37 37.31 30.86
C GLY A 136 -29.27 38.54 30.91
N LYS A 137 -30.29 38.52 31.77
CA LYS A 137 -31.08 39.69 32.13
C LYS A 137 -30.21 40.65 32.96
N GLY A 138 -29.57 41.61 32.31
CA GLY A 138 -29.03 42.80 32.97
C GLY A 138 -30.14 43.84 33.11
N SER A 139 -30.70 43.98 34.32
CA SER A 139 -31.58 45.10 34.65
C SER A 139 -30.77 46.40 34.67
N VAL A 140 -31.17 47.38 33.88
CA VAL A 140 -30.67 48.76 33.93
C VAL A 140 -31.30 49.45 35.15
N GLU A 141 -30.45 49.81 36.10
CA GLU A 141 -30.81 50.67 37.23
C GLU A 141 -30.85 52.12 36.74
N MET A 142 -32.02 52.73 36.83
CA MET A 142 -32.25 54.15 36.51
C MET A 142 -31.78 55.01 37.68
N ALA A 143 -30.79 55.86 37.46
CA ALA A 143 -30.47 56.97 38.37
C ALA A 143 -30.96 58.27 37.73
N SER A 144 -32.06 58.78 38.28
CA SER A 144 -32.51 60.16 38.17
C SER A 144 -32.35 60.79 39.55
N GLU A 145 -31.41 61.74 39.68
CA GLU A 145 -31.51 63.03 40.40
C GLU A 145 -30.15 63.71 40.48
#